data_AF-A0A7J6AIS9-F1
#
_entry.id   AF-A0A7J6AIS9-F1
#
_cell.length_a   1.000
_cell.length_b   1.000
_cell.length_c   1.000
_cell.angle_alpha   90.00
_cell.angle_beta   90.00
_cell.angle_gamma   90.00
#
_symmetry.space_group_name_H-M   'P 1'
#
loop_
_entity.id
_entity.type
_entity.pdbx_description
1 polymer ?
#
loop_
_entity_poly.entity_id
_entity_poly.type
_entity_poly.pdbx_seq_one_letter_code
_entity_poly.pdbx_strand_id
1 'polypeptide(L)'
;MDLPEPIRRRLGDFSRTVFVNQSHSQLSPEDHITFLNHNTDVVSSLPLQMALFFNMCFFPLWWISEVVMLQLKYPALPDYYKVILITILILMTLIEAIRLYLGYTGNLQEKVPELAGFWLLSLLLQFPLILFQLFNEAILIQPLERGVHIVLALFILTEALSGFVALRAMVRHTESRFHLSQFNGIQDHRS
;
A
#
# COMPACT_ATOMS: atom_id res chain seq x y z
N MET A 1 11.70 32.65 -53.86
CA MET A 1 11.60 33.93 -53.12
C MET A 1 12.42 33.76 -51.87
N ASP A 2 13.63 34.30 -51.87
CA ASP A 2 14.54 34.19 -50.73
C ASP A 2 14.11 35.13 -49.61
N LEU A 3 14.05 34.59 -48.40
CA LEU A 3 13.59 35.32 -47.23
C LEU A 3 14.60 36.42 -46.87
N PRO A 4 14.17 37.67 -46.59
CA PRO A 4 15.06 38.78 -46.27
C PRO A 4 16.05 38.43 -45.14
N GLU A 5 17.32 38.78 -45.32
CA GLU A 5 18.41 38.56 -44.36
C GLU A 5 18.09 38.88 -42.88
N PRO A 6 17.41 40.00 -42.55
CA PRO A 6 17.10 40.30 -41.14
C PRO A 6 16.12 39.29 -40.53
N ILE A 7 15.26 38.68 -41.34
CA ILE A 7 14.26 37.71 -40.90
C ILE A 7 14.93 36.34 -40.71
N ARG A 8 15.88 35.97 -41.59
CA ARG A 8 16.70 34.75 -41.42
C ARG A 8 17.54 34.78 -40.17
N ARG A 9 18.15 35.93 -39.83
CA ARG A 9 18.90 36.09 -38.57
C ARG A 9 17.99 35.96 -37.36
N ARG A 10 16.84 36.62 -37.35
CA ARG A 10 15.89 36.49 -36.22
C ARG A 10 15.32 35.08 -36.06
N LEU A 11 15.04 34.37 -37.14
CA LEU A 11 14.62 32.96 -37.08
C LEU A 11 15.76 32.05 -36.62
N GLY A 12 17.00 32.33 -37.02
CA GLY A 12 18.18 31.61 -36.54
C GLY A 12 18.43 31.83 -35.05
N ASP A 13 18.25 33.07 -34.57
CA ASP A 13 18.37 33.40 -33.16
C ASP A 13 17.23 32.80 -32.35
N PHE A 14 15.99 32.87 -32.83
CA PHE A 14 14.84 32.27 -32.16
C PHE A 14 14.90 30.73 -32.14
N SER A 15 15.37 30.11 -33.24
CA SER A 15 15.64 28.67 -33.31
C SER A 15 16.73 28.29 -32.30
N ARG A 16 17.79 29.09 -32.19
CA ARG A 16 18.79 28.90 -31.14
C ARG A 16 18.19 29.10 -29.76
N THR A 17 17.39 30.11 -29.48
CA THR A 17 16.81 30.30 -28.14
C THR A 17 15.85 29.18 -27.74
N VAL A 18 15.13 28.58 -28.70
CA VAL A 18 14.18 27.48 -28.45
C VAL A 18 14.87 26.11 -28.40
N PHE A 19 15.92 25.86 -29.20
CA PHE A 19 16.66 24.59 -29.23
C PHE A 19 17.94 24.56 -28.35
N VAL A 20 18.50 25.71 -27.96
CA VAL A 20 19.75 25.82 -27.17
C VAL A 20 19.46 25.94 -25.66
N ASN A 21 18.20 25.89 -25.23
CA ASN A 21 17.89 25.73 -23.80
C ASN A 21 17.91 24.27 -23.30
N GLN A 22 18.55 23.36 -24.05
CA GLN A 22 18.70 21.94 -23.68
C GLN A 22 20.15 21.46 -23.57
N SER A 23 21.17 22.31 -23.81
CA SER A 23 22.58 21.85 -23.84
C SER A 23 23.56 22.64 -22.97
N HIS A 24 23.05 23.38 -21.97
CA HIS A 24 23.87 23.87 -20.86
C HIS A 24 23.26 23.50 -19.50
N SER A 25 22.95 22.23 -19.34
CA SER A 25 22.93 21.57 -18.04
C SER A 25 24.16 20.67 -17.98
N GLN A 26 25.32 21.26 -17.68
CA GLN A 26 26.26 20.55 -16.80
C GLN A 26 25.54 20.44 -15.46
N LEU A 27 24.60 19.50 -15.35
CA LEU A 27 24.13 19.04 -14.06
C LEU A 27 25.39 18.55 -13.35
N SER A 28 25.76 19.21 -12.26
CA SER A 28 26.75 18.66 -11.35
C SER A 28 26.33 17.23 -11.01
N PRO A 29 27.24 16.26 -10.80
CA PRO A 29 26.88 14.94 -10.29
C PRO A 29 25.94 15.04 -9.08
N GLU A 30 26.07 16.12 -8.30
CA GLU A 30 25.23 16.46 -7.15
C GLU A 30 23.77 16.75 -7.51
N ASP A 31 23.48 17.39 -8.65
CA ASP A 31 22.11 17.68 -9.09
C ASP A 31 21.42 16.42 -9.62
N HIS A 32 22.17 15.51 -10.28
CA HIS A 32 21.63 14.21 -10.70
C HIS A 32 21.34 13.32 -9.48
N ILE A 33 22.20 13.35 -8.47
CA ILE A 33 21.97 12.66 -7.19
C ILE A 33 20.76 13.27 -6.47
N THR A 34 20.60 14.59 -6.50
CA THR A 34 19.48 15.29 -5.84
C THR A 34 18.16 15.03 -6.56
N PHE A 35 18.12 15.00 -7.90
CA PHE A 35 16.93 14.65 -8.69
C PHE A 35 16.56 13.17 -8.60
N LEU A 36 17.55 12.27 -8.48
CA LEU A 36 17.31 10.85 -8.20
C LEU A 36 16.84 10.63 -6.76
N ASN A 37 17.37 11.39 -5.79
CA ASN A 37 16.88 11.41 -4.40
C ASN A 37 15.45 11.94 -4.32
N HIS A 38 15.08 12.94 -5.12
CA HIS A 38 13.73 13.50 -5.05
C HIS A 38 12.66 12.60 -5.69
N ASN A 39 13.01 11.82 -6.72
CA ASN A 39 12.11 10.79 -7.26
C ASN A 39 12.06 9.52 -6.39
N THR A 40 12.97 9.39 -5.42
CA THR A 40 12.91 8.35 -4.38
C THR A 40 12.25 8.83 -3.08
N ASP A 41 11.77 10.08 -3.03
CA ASP A 41 11.11 10.65 -1.85
C ASP A 41 9.63 10.27 -1.71
N VAL A 42 9.01 9.61 -2.71
CA VAL A 42 7.68 9.00 -2.56
C VAL A 42 7.86 7.53 -2.21
N VAL A 43 7.84 7.22 -0.92
CA VAL A 43 8.00 5.86 -0.37
C VAL A 43 6.68 5.08 -0.39
N SER A 44 5.56 5.78 -0.63
CA SER A 44 4.25 5.14 -0.76
C SER A 44 4.24 4.07 -1.85
N SER A 45 3.76 2.88 -1.50
CA SER A 45 3.78 1.73 -2.40
C SER A 45 2.47 1.65 -3.20
N LEU A 46 2.56 1.88 -4.51
CA LEU A 46 1.42 1.79 -5.42
C LEU A 46 0.76 0.39 -5.45
N PRO A 47 1.51 -0.73 -5.50
CA PRO A 47 0.91 -2.06 -5.53
C PRO A 47 0.07 -2.36 -4.28
N LEU A 48 0.51 -1.89 -3.11
CA LEU A 48 -0.23 -2.04 -1.86
C LEU A 48 -1.53 -1.24 -1.90
N GLN A 49 -1.52 0.01 -2.39
CA GLN A 49 -2.76 0.79 -2.50
C GLN A 49 -3.78 0.13 -3.42
N MET A 50 -3.32 -0.41 -4.55
CA MET A 50 -4.20 -1.10 -5.48
C MET A 50 -4.82 -2.35 -4.84
N ALA A 51 -4.02 -3.15 -4.13
CA ALA A 51 -4.51 -4.33 -3.41
C ALA A 51 -5.55 -3.94 -2.35
N LEU A 52 -5.25 -2.94 -1.51
CA LEU A 52 -6.15 -2.43 -0.48
C LEU A 52 -7.48 -1.92 -1.07
N PHE A 53 -7.43 -1.20 -2.19
CA PHE A 53 -8.61 -0.70 -2.87
C PHE A 53 -9.52 -1.84 -3.35
N PHE A 54 -8.96 -2.82 -4.05
CA PHE A 54 -9.73 -3.97 -4.53
C PHE A 54 -10.28 -4.80 -3.37
N ASN A 55 -9.52 -4.97 -2.29
CA ASN A 55 -10.01 -5.66 -1.12
C ASN A 55 -11.14 -4.90 -0.42
N MET A 56 -11.05 -3.57 -0.32
CA MET A 56 -12.14 -2.73 0.19
C MET A 56 -13.44 -2.90 -0.61
N CYS A 57 -13.36 -3.04 -1.93
CA CYS A 57 -14.52 -3.32 -2.77
C CYS A 57 -15.02 -4.77 -2.67
N PHE A 58 -14.12 -5.73 -2.48
CA PHE A 58 -14.45 -7.15 -2.34
C PHE A 58 -15.06 -7.48 -0.98
N PHE A 59 -14.64 -6.80 0.08
CA PHE A 59 -15.01 -7.13 1.45
C PHE A 59 -16.53 -7.13 1.72
N PRO A 60 -17.34 -6.18 1.20
CA PRO A 60 -18.81 -6.26 1.30
C PRO A 60 -19.39 -7.53 0.67
N LEU A 61 -18.83 -7.97 -0.46
CA LEU A 61 -19.27 -9.21 -1.14
C LEU A 61 -18.90 -10.44 -0.32
N TRP A 62 -17.69 -10.46 0.24
CA TRP A 62 -17.26 -11.50 1.17
C TRP A 62 -18.19 -11.59 2.38
N TRP A 63 -18.51 -10.45 3.00
CA TRP A 63 -19.37 -10.38 4.18
C TRP A 63 -20.79 -10.87 3.91
N ILE A 64 -21.40 -10.45 2.79
CA ILE A 64 -22.73 -10.91 2.39
C ILE A 64 -22.71 -12.42 2.15
N SER A 65 -21.71 -12.92 1.43
CA SER A 65 -21.53 -14.35 1.19
C SER A 65 -21.45 -15.12 2.51
N GLU A 66 -20.61 -14.68 3.44
CA GLU A 66 -20.42 -15.35 4.73
C GLU A 66 -21.71 -15.37 5.56
N VAL A 67 -22.45 -14.25 5.62
CA VAL A 67 -23.74 -14.19 6.31
C VAL A 67 -24.76 -15.15 5.69
N VAL A 68 -24.90 -15.14 4.37
CA VAL A 68 -25.86 -16.00 3.67
C VAL A 68 -25.52 -17.48 3.88
N MET A 69 -24.25 -17.84 3.72
CA MET A 69 -23.81 -19.23 3.86
C MET A 69 -23.92 -19.72 5.31
N LEU A 70 -23.58 -18.86 6.29
CA LEU A 70 -23.79 -19.14 7.71
C LEU A 70 -25.27 -19.40 8.03
N GLN A 71 -26.20 -18.61 7.48
CA GLN A 71 -27.64 -18.82 7.65
C GLN A 71 -28.09 -20.18 7.09
N LEU A 72 -27.57 -20.57 5.91
CA LEU A 72 -27.92 -21.85 5.28
C LEU A 72 -27.45 -23.06 6.10
N LYS A 73 -26.24 -23.02 6.67
CA LYS A 73 -25.72 -24.13 7.50
C LYS A 73 -26.09 -24.03 8.97
N TYR A 74 -26.67 -22.91 9.43
CA TYR A 74 -27.00 -22.67 10.83
C TYR A 74 -27.79 -23.80 11.51
N PRO A 75 -28.81 -24.42 10.88
CA PRO A 75 -29.58 -25.49 11.50
C PRO A 75 -28.80 -26.80 11.65
N ALA A 76 -27.81 -27.04 10.79
CA ALA A 76 -27.01 -28.26 10.77
C ALA A 76 -25.77 -28.19 11.68
N LEU A 77 -25.44 -27.01 12.19
CA LEU A 77 -24.27 -26.79 13.03
C LEU A 77 -24.55 -27.11 14.51
N PRO A 78 -23.57 -27.71 15.22
CA PRO A 78 -23.57 -27.76 16.68
C PRO A 78 -23.57 -26.36 17.32
N ASP A 79 -24.18 -26.22 18.49
CA ASP A 79 -24.39 -24.91 19.14
C ASP A 79 -23.09 -24.15 19.44
N TYR A 80 -22.03 -24.87 19.83
CA TYR A 80 -20.73 -24.24 20.09
C TYR A 80 -20.12 -23.65 18.80
N TYR A 81 -20.31 -24.29 17.64
CA TYR A 81 -19.84 -23.76 16.36
C TYR A 81 -20.61 -22.52 15.93
N LYS A 82 -21.91 -22.43 16.23
CA LYS A 82 -22.71 -21.21 15.96
C LYS A 82 -22.09 -20.00 16.64
N VAL A 83 -21.80 -20.13 17.94
CA VAL A 83 -21.19 -19.04 18.73
C VAL A 83 -19.80 -18.68 18.20
N ILE A 84 -18.98 -19.68 17.88
CA ILE A 84 -17.63 -19.48 17.33
C ILE A 84 -17.71 -18.73 16.00
N LEU A 85 -18.53 -19.17 15.05
CA LEU A 85 -18.62 -18.56 13.71
C LEU A 85 -19.19 -17.15 13.74
N ILE A 86 -20.21 -16.88 14.56
CA ILE A 86 -20.72 -15.51 14.76
C ILE A 86 -19.62 -14.61 15.32
N THR A 87 -18.86 -15.11 16.31
CA THR A 87 -17.75 -14.35 16.91
C THR A 87 -16.67 -14.07 15.88
N ILE A 88 -16.30 -15.06 15.06
CA ILE A 88 -15.33 -14.90 13.98
C ILE A 88 -15.81 -13.89 12.95
N LEU A 89 -17.08 -13.94 12.53
CA LEU A 89 -17.65 -12.99 11.58
C LEU A 89 -17.52 -11.54 12.09
N ILE A 90 -17.88 -11.30 13.36
CA ILE A 90 -17.78 -9.97 13.99
C ILE A 90 -16.32 -9.53 14.09
N LEU A 91 -15.44 -10.41 14.61
CA LEU A 91 -14.03 -10.11 14.78
C LEU A 91 -13.35 -9.82 13.44
N MET A 92 -13.54 -10.68 12.45
CA MET A 92 -13.01 -10.51 11.09
C MET A 92 -13.48 -9.19 10.49
N THR A 93 -14.74 -8.81 10.69
CA THR A 93 -15.27 -7.54 10.18
C THR A 93 -14.61 -6.34 10.82
N LEU A 94 -14.46 -6.34 12.16
CA LEU A 94 -13.82 -5.26 12.88
C LEU A 94 -12.33 -5.16 12.53
N ILE A 95 -11.63 -6.30 12.53
CA ILE A 95 -10.20 -6.38 12.22
C ILE A 95 -9.95 -5.94 10.78
N GLU A 96 -10.73 -6.41 9.81
CA GLU A 96 -10.61 -5.98 8.41
C GLU A 96 -10.77 -4.47 8.28
N ALA A 97 -11.80 -3.89 8.88
CA ALA A 97 -12.05 -2.44 8.78
C ALA A 97 -10.88 -1.62 9.34
N ILE A 98 -10.38 -1.98 10.52
CA ILE A 98 -9.21 -1.33 11.15
C ILE A 98 -7.96 -1.56 10.28
N ARG A 99 -7.76 -2.79 9.80
CA ARG A 99 -6.61 -3.15 8.98
C ARG A 99 -6.59 -2.34 7.69
N LEU A 100 -7.67 -2.32 6.91
CA LEU A 100 -7.75 -1.55 5.68
C LEU A 100 -7.53 -0.05 5.92
N TYR A 101 -8.08 0.50 7.02
CA TYR A 101 -7.84 1.89 7.42
C TYR A 101 -6.35 2.17 7.68
N LEU A 102 -5.69 1.33 8.49
CA LEU A 102 -4.28 1.47 8.82
C LEU A 102 -3.38 1.27 7.60
N GLY A 103 -3.70 0.31 6.73
CA GLY A 103 -2.95 0.07 5.49
C GLY A 103 -3.03 1.26 4.54
N TYR A 104 -4.25 1.80 4.35
CA TYR A 104 -4.48 2.95 3.50
C TYR A 104 -3.75 4.18 4.04
N THR A 105 -4.02 4.55 5.30
CA THR A 105 -3.44 5.74 5.93
C THR A 105 -1.93 5.62 6.11
N GLY A 106 -1.43 4.48 6.61
CA GLY A 106 -0.01 4.24 6.84
C GLY A 106 0.81 4.31 5.55
N ASN A 107 0.30 3.78 4.44
CA ASN A 107 1.01 3.82 3.17
C ASN A 107 0.93 5.18 2.46
N LEU A 108 -0.20 5.90 2.53
CA LEU A 108 -0.35 7.24 1.92
C LEU A 108 0.36 8.33 2.72
N GLN A 109 0.28 8.27 4.03
CA GLN A 109 0.87 9.28 4.93
C GLN A 109 2.28 8.90 5.38
N GLU A 110 2.82 7.81 4.83
CA GLU A 110 4.15 7.26 5.14
C GLU A 110 4.40 7.05 6.65
N LYS A 111 3.35 6.66 7.36
CA LYS A 111 3.41 6.47 8.81
C LYS A 111 3.76 5.03 9.16
N VAL A 112 5.00 4.86 9.62
CA VAL A 112 5.56 3.56 10.04
C VAL A 112 4.71 2.85 11.10
N PRO A 113 4.22 3.51 12.18
CA PRO A 113 3.44 2.84 13.22
C PRO A 113 2.12 2.25 12.68
N GLU A 114 1.40 3.00 11.86
CA GLU A 114 0.15 2.58 11.24
C GLU A 114 0.36 1.42 10.29
N LEU A 115 1.40 1.46 9.44
CA LEU A 115 1.69 0.35 8.54
C LEU A 115 2.18 -0.90 9.29
N ALA A 116 2.94 -0.73 10.38
CA ALA A 116 3.31 -1.85 11.25
C ALA A 116 2.06 -2.48 11.89
N GLY A 117 1.10 -1.66 12.34
CA GLY A 117 -0.20 -2.11 12.85
C GLY A 117 -0.99 -2.89 11.80
N PHE A 118 -1.09 -2.36 10.59
CA PHE A 118 -1.68 -3.07 9.43
C PHE A 118 -1.03 -4.45 9.23
N TRP A 119 0.30 -4.50 9.16
CA TRP A 119 1.04 -5.73 8.90
C TRP A 119 0.87 -6.75 10.01
N LEU A 120 0.87 -6.30 11.27
CA LEU A 120 0.63 -7.15 12.43
C LEU A 120 -0.79 -7.72 12.42
N LEU A 121 -1.81 -6.90 12.15
CA LEU A 121 -3.20 -7.36 12.05
C LEU A 121 -3.37 -8.39 10.92
N SER A 122 -2.71 -8.18 9.77
CA SER A 122 -2.72 -9.14 8.65
C SER A 122 -2.20 -10.51 9.08
N LEU A 123 -1.02 -10.57 9.68
CA LEU A 123 -0.35 -11.85 9.98
C LEU A 123 -0.83 -12.52 11.27
N LEU A 124 -1.08 -11.75 12.32
CA LEU A 124 -1.34 -12.30 13.65
C LEU A 124 -2.83 -12.60 13.87
N LEU A 125 -3.72 -11.79 13.32
CA LEU A 125 -5.16 -11.94 13.56
C LEU A 125 -5.89 -12.42 12.31
N GLN A 126 -5.76 -11.71 11.18
CA GLN A 126 -6.54 -12.03 9.99
C GLN A 126 -6.14 -13.36 9.36
N PHE A 127 -4.83 -13.61 9.23
CA PHE A 127 -4.32 -14.82 8.58
C PHE A 127 -4.69 -16.12 9.33
N PRO A 128 -4.55 -16.23 10.66
CA PRO A 128 -4.99 -17.43 11.38
C PRO A 128 -6.51 -17.66 11.31
N LEU A 129 -7.30 -16.58 11.37
CA LEU A 129 -8.76 -16.67 11.29
C LEU A 129 -9.25 -17.12 9.91
N ILE A 130 -8.60 -16.69 8.82
CA ILE A 130 -8.94 -17.16 7.48
C ILE A 130 -8.50 -18.61 7.27
N LEU A 131 -7.34 -19.02 7.80
CA LEU A 131 -6.90 -20.42 7.77
C LEU A 131 -7.87 -21.33 8.54
N PHE A 132 -8.35 -20.90 9.71
CA PHE A 132 -9.35 -21.64 10.47
C PHE A 132 -10.61 -21.90 9.64
N GLN A 133 -11.13 -20.87 8.95
CA GLN A 133 -12.31 -21.01 8.09
C GLN A 133 -12.05 -21.87 6.85
N LEU A 134 -10.83 -21.87 6.30
CA LEU A 134 -10.47 -22.63 5.11
C LEU A 134 -10.23 -24.12 5.36
N PHE A 135 -9.69 -24.48 6.53
CA PHE A 135 -9.20 -25.83 6.78
C PHE A 135 -10.00 -26.61 7.82
N ASN A 136 -10.83 -25.95 8.62
CA ASN A 136 -11.65 -26.65 9.61
C ASN A 136 -12.92 -27.23 8.98
N GLU A 137 -12.82 -28.39 8.34
CA GLU A 137 -13.97 -29.06 7.70
C GLU A 137 -15.15 -29.35 8.65
N ALA A 138 -14.94 -29.33 9.98
CA ALA A 138 -16.00 -29.49 10.96
C ALA A 138 -17.03 -28.34 10.98
N ILE A 139 -16.73 -27.19 10.35
CA ILE A 139 -17.68 -26.08 10.19
C ILE A 139 -18.60 -26.23 8.98
N LEU A 140 -18.58 -27.40 8.31
CA LEU A 140 -19.38 -27.71 7.11
C LEU A 140 -19.17 -26.66 6.01
N ILE A 141 -17.91 -26.52 5.57
CA ILE A 141 -17.48 -25.50 4.61
C ILE A 141 -18.22 -25.67 3.28
N GLN A 142 -18.96 -24.66 2.86
CA GLN A 142 -19.65 -24.66 1.57
C GLN A 142 -18.70 -24.22 0.43
N PRO A 143 -18.92 -24.66 -0.82
CA PRO A 143 -18.04 -24.30 -1.94
C PRO A 143 -17.91 -22.79 -2.16
N LEU A 144 -18.99 -22.03 -1.97
CA LEU A 144 -18.96 -20.57 -2.09
C LEU A 144 -18.13 -19.92 -0.98
N GLU A 145 -18.32 -20.34 0.29
CA GLU A 145 -17.50 -19.89 1.44
C GLU A 145 -16.02 -20.11 1.15
N ARG A 146 -15.67 -21.33 0.74
CA ARG A 146 -14.29 -21.69 0.39
C ARG A 146 -13.74 -20.78 -0.71
N GLY A 147 -14.53 -20.52 -1.75
CA GLY A 147 -14.14 -19.63 -2.83
C GLY A 147 -13.85 -18.21 -2.35
N VAL A 148 -14.76 -17.61 -1.59
CA VAL A 148 -14.58 -16.23 -1.10
C VAL A 148 -13.46 -16.12 -0.07
N HIS A 149 -13.25 -17.14 0.77
CA HIS A 149 -12.12 -17.18 1.71
C HIS A 149 -10.78 -17.31 1.00
N ILE A 150 -10.70 -18.11 -0.07
CA ILE A 150 -9.48 -18.22 -0.90
C ILE A 150 -9.13 -16.85 -1.49
N VAL A 151 -10.11 -16.16 -2.07
CA VAL A 151 -9.89 -14.83 -2.64
C VAL A 151 -9.44 -13.83 -1.57
N LEU A 152 -10.09 -13.82 -0.40
CA LEU A 152 -9.67 -12.97 0.73
C LEU A 152 -8.25 -13.31 1.21
N ALA A 153 -7.90 -14.60 1.30
CA ALA A 153 -6.57 -15.04 1.70
C ALA A 153 -5.50 -14.58 0.69
N LEU A 154 -5.80 -14.58 -0.61
CA LEU A 154 -4.89 -14.07 -1.65
C LEU A 154 -4.69 -12.55 -1.52
N PHE A 155 -5.74 -11.79 -1.20
CA PHE A 155 -5.61 -10.36 -0.90
C PHE A 155 -4.70 -10.16 0.32
N ILE A 156 -4.99 -10.82 1.44
CA ILE A 156 -4.19 -10.71 2.68
C ILE A 156 -2.72 -11.08 2.44
N LEU A 157 -2.45 -12.13 1.65
CA LEU A 157 -1.08 -12.54 1.34
C LEU A 157 -0.35 -11.49 0.50
N THR A 158 -1.01 -10.98 -0.56
CA THR A 158 -0.44 -9.94 -1.43
C THR A 158 -0.18 -8.65 -0.65
N GLU A 159 -1.13 -8.25 0.19
CA GLU A 159 -1.06 -7.13 1.12
C GLU A 159 0.06 -7.30 2.16
N ALA A 160 0.23 -8.49 2.75
CA ALA A 160 1.27 -8.75 3.73
C ALA A 160 2.68 -8.69 3.10
N LEU A 161 2.85 -9.21 1.88
CA LEU A 161 4.12 -9.17 1.16
C LEU A 161 4.47 -7.74 0.74
N SER A 162 3.54 -7.04 0.09
CA SER A 162 3.75 -5.65 -0.34
C SER A 162 3.87 -4.69 0.85
N GLY A 163 3.08 -4.89 1.90
CA GLY A 163 3.15 -4.17 3.17
C GLY A 163 4.48 -4.35 3.88
N PHE A 164 5.04 -5.56 3.89
CA PHE A 164 6.37 -5.80 4.44
C PHE A 164 7.46 -5.01 3.70
N VAL A 165 7.41 -5.02 2.37
CA VAL A 165 8.36 -4.27 1.53
C VAL A 165 8.23 -2.77 1.79
N ALA A 166 7.01 -2.24 1.83
CA ALA A 166 6.74 -0.83 2.12
C ALA A 166 7.21 -0.43 3.53
N LEU A 167 6.95 -1.28 4.54
CA LEU A 167 7.39 -1.04 5.91
C LEU A 167 8.91 -0.98 6.00
N ARG A 168 9.61 -1.95 5.38
CA ARG A 168 11.08 -1.96 5.35
C ARG A 168 11.66 -0.74 4.64
N ALA A 169 11.03 -0.28 3.56
CA ALA A 169 11.45 0.93 2.87
C ALA A 169 11.28 2.16 3.79
N MET A 170 10.11 2.35 4.39
CA MET A 170 9.83 3.51 5.24
C MET A 170 10.69 3.57 6.50
N VAL A 171 11.00 2.44 7.13
CA VAL A 171 11.92 2.40 8.29
C VAL A 171 13.32 2.92 7.91
N ARG A 172 13.85 2.50 6.75
CA ARG A 172 15.16 2.97 6.26
C ARG A 172 15.18 4.47 5.94
N HIS A 173 14.10 5.00 5.38
CA HIS A 173 13.95 6.44 5.13
C HIS A 173 13.86 7.24 6.44
N THR A 174 13.15 6.70 7.43
CA THR A 174 13.00 7.31 8.76
C THR A 174 14.36 7.46 9.45
N GLU A 175 15.18 6.41 9.47
CA GLU A 175 16.55 6.45 10.01
C GLU A 175 17.42 7.52 9.33
N SER A 176 17.35 7.60 8.00
CA SER A 176 18.14 8.55 7.21
C SER A 176 17.79 10.01 7.54
N ARG A 177 16.50 10.31 7.73
CA ARG A 177 16.02 11.65 8.14
C ARG A 177 16.46 12.01 9.56
N PHE A 178 16.45 11.06 10.49
CA PHE A 178 16.91 11.29 11.87
C PHE A 178 18.41 11.57 11.94
N HIS A 179 19.23 10.87 11.16
CA HIS A 179 20.66 11.15 11.13
C HIS A 179 20.96 12.55 10.54
N LEU A 180 20.31 12.94 9.45
CA LEU A 180 20.48 14.26 8.84
C LEU A 180 20.06 15.41 9.77
N SER A 181 18.96 15.24 10.52
CA SER A 181 18.49 16.27 11.46
C SER A 181 19.45 16.46 12.64
N GLN A 182 20.09 15.39 13.13
CA GLN A 182 21.14 15.49 14.14
C GLN A 182 22.38 16.23 13.65
N PHE A 183 22.80 16.00 12.40
CA PHE A 183 23.94 16.73 11.83
C PHE A 183 23.66 18.23 11.68
N ASN A 184 22.48 18.62 11.16
CA ASN A 184 22.12 20.03 11.04
C ASN A 184 22.03 20.75 12.40
N GLY A 185 21.45 20.10 13.41
CA GLY A 185 21.36 20.67 14.76
C GLY A 185 22.72 20.90 15.44
N ILE A 186 23.74 20.10 15.11
CA ILE A 186 25.11 20.29 15.60
C ILE A 186 25.79 21.48 14.89
N GLN A 187 25.45 21.73 13.63
CA GLN A 187 26.07 22.79 12.83
C GLN A 187 25.53 24.18 13.22
N ASP A 188 24.24 24.32 13.49
CA ASP A 188 23.63 25.56 13.98
C ASP A 188 24.14 25.98 15.37
N HIS A 189 24.64 25.04 16.17
CA HIS A 189 25.22 25.35 17.49
C HIS A 189 26.69 25.79 17.45
N ARG A 190 27.36 25.68 16.30
CA ARG A 190 28.77 26.06 16.09
C ARG A 190 28.95 27.39 15.35
N SER A 191 27.89 27.97 14.80
CA SER A 191 27.85 29.30 14.20
C SER A 191 27.39 30.36 15.19
#